data_AF-A0A1F8CWV4-F1
#
_entry.id   AF-A0A1F8CWV4-F1
#
_cell.length_a   1.000
_cell.length_b   1.000
_cell.length_c   1.000
_cell.angle_alpha   90.00
_cell.angle_beta   90.00
_cell.angle_gamma   90.00
#
_symmetry.space_group_name_H-M   'P 1'
#
loop_
_entity.id
_entity.type
_entity.pdbx_description
1 polymer ?
#
loop_
_entity_poly.entity_id
_entity_poly.type
_entity_poly.pdbx_seq_one_letter_code
_entity_poly.pdbx_strand_id
1 'polypeptide(L)' 'MSSDLLPILGISIWFIAKIFVVFAISLYVVFALVVVRQVQLMTDTLEVGFETEVRLLSFIHLLFAIAVLIFAIIVL' A
#
# COMPACT_ATOMS: atom_id res chain seq x y z
N MET A 1 21.93 -26.35 -6.38
CA MET A 1 20.94 -25.26 -6.31
C MET A 1 19.67 -25.82 -5.70
N SER A 2 19.50 -25.66 -4.38
CA SER A 2 18.32 -26.11 -3.64
C SER A 2 18.18 -25.37 -2.30
N SER A 3 18.51 -24.07 -2.29
CA SER A 3 18.45 -23.22 -1.09
C SER A 3 17.13 -22.45 -0.94
N ASP A 4 16.25 -22.51 -1.94
CA ASP A 4 15.01 -21.72 -1.96
C ASP A 4 13.85 -22.39 -1.19
N LEU A 5 13.96 -23.68 -0.89
CA LEU A 5 12.94 -24.45 -0.17
C LEU A 5 13.31 -24.60 1.30
N LEU A 6 12.35 -24.37 2.19
CA LEU A 6 12.49 -24.72 3.60
C LEU A 6 12.50 -26.25 3.73
N PRO A 7 13.60 -26.89 4.18
CA PRO A 7 13.78 -28.34 4.10
C PRO A 7 12.73 -29.15 4.85
N ILE A 8 12.11 -28.56 5.88
CA ILE A 8 11.13 -29.21 6.76
C ILE A 8 9.70 -29.07 6.20
N LEU A 9 9.42 -28.00 5.47
CA LEU A 9 8.07 -27.66 5.02
C LEU A 9 7.86 -27.84 3.51
N GLY A 10 8.93 -27.95 2.72
CA GLY A 10 8.84 -28.01 1.26
C GLY A 10 8.31 -26.73 0.61
N ILE A 11 8.17 -25.64 1.38
CA ILE A 11 7.65 -24.34 0.92
C ILE A 11 8.82 -23.45 0.49
N SER A 12 8.63 -22.74 -0.62
CA SER A 12 9.58 -21.73 -1.09
C SER A 12 9.61 -20.51 -0.17
N ILE A 13 10.81 -20.07 0.22
CA ILE A 13 11.03 -18.85 1.01
C ILE A 13 10.45 -17.63 0.28
N TRP A 14 10.57 -17.59 -1.05
CA TRP A 14 10.02 -16.52 -1.88
C TRP A 14 8.50 -16.46 -1.87
N PHE A 15 7.84 -17.62 -1.80
CA PHE A 15 6.38 -17.69 -1.68
C PHE A 15 5.89 -17.10 -0.35
N ILE A 16 6.60 -17.38 0.74
CA ILE A 16 6.30 -16.80 2.06
C ILE A 16 6.52 -15.28 2.00
N ALA A 17 7.65 -14.83 1.45
CA ALA A 17 7.94 -13.40 1.29
C ALA A 17 6.86 -12.68 0.48
N LYS A 18 6.38 -13.27 -0.63
CA LYS A 18 5.26 -12.74 -1.42
C LYS A 18 4.03 -12.49 -0.55
N ILE A 19 3.61 -13.47 0.25
CA ILE A 19 2.43 -13.35 1.12
C ILE A 19 2.59 -12.19 2.11
N PHE A 20 3.75 -12.08 2.77
CA PHE A 20 4.00 -11.01 3.74
C PHE A 20 4.00 -9.63 3.09
N VAL A 21 4.61 -9.48 1.90
CA VAL A 21 4.63 -8.21 1.17
C VAL A 21 3.22 -7.80 0.73
N VAL A 22 2.45 -8.72 0.14
CA VAL A 22 1.06 -8.45 -0.27
C VAL A 22 0.21 -8.07 0.94
N PHE A 23 0.38 -8.76 2.08
CA PHE A 23 -0.31 -8.43 3.32
C PHE A 23 0.05 -7.02 3.82
N ALA A 24 1.35 -6.69 3.87
CA ALA A 24 1.81 -5.37 4.30
C ALA A 24 1.28 -4.24 3.40
N ILE A 25 1.30 -4.43 2.08
CA ILE A 25 0.76 -3.45 1.12
C ILE A 25 -0.76 -3.32 1.27
N SER A 26 -1.47 -4.42 1.58
CA SER A 26 -2.91 -4.36 1.85
C SER A 26 -3.23 -3.47 3.06
N LEU A 27 -2.45 -3.60 4.14
CA LEU A 27 -2.56 -2.71 5.30
C LEU A 27 -2.20 -1.26 4.93
N TYR A 28 -1.21 -1.06 4.06
CA TYR A 28 -0.85 0.26 3.57
C TYR A 28 -1.99 0.94 2.79
N VAL A 29 -2.76 0.19 1.99
CA VAL A 29 -3.94 0.73 1.30
C VAL A 29 -4.99 1.21 2.31
N VAL A 30 -5.23 0.45 3.39
CA VAL A 30 -6.12 0.90 4.48
C VAL A 30 -5.59 2.17 5.13
N PHE A 31 -4.29 2.25 5.37
CA PHE A 31 -3.67 3.48 5.87
C PHE A 31 -3.85 4.65 4.90
N ALA A 32 -3.67 4.45 3.59
CA ALA A 32 -3.88 5.49 2.59
C ALA A 32 -5.33 6.00 2.57
N LEU A 33 -6.33 5.13 2.79
CA LEU A 33 -7.73 5.56 2.98
C LEU A 33 -7.89 6.46 4.21
N VAL A 34 -7.23 6.13 5.31
CA VAL A 34 -7.22 6.98 6.52
C VAL A 34 -6.58 8.33 6.20
N VAL A 35 -5.46 8.36 5.47
CA VAL A 35 -4.79 9.60 5.06
C VAL A 35 -5.73 10.52 4.27
N VAL A 36 -6.50 9.99 3.32
CA VAL A 36 -7.49 10.79 2.57
C VAL A 36 -8.50 11.47 3.51
N ARG A 37 -9.03 10.72 4.49
CA ARG A 37 -9.94 11.27 5.50
C ARG A 37 -9.27 12.34 6.35
N GLN A 38 -8.02 12.13 6.76
CA GLN A 38 -7.27 13.10 7.55
C GLN A 38 -6.98 14.38 6.76
N VAL A 39 -6.62 14.25 5.48
CA VAL A 39 -6.40 15.40 4.60
C VAL A 39 -7.68 16.23 4.46
N GLN A 40 -8.83 15.59 4.25
CA GLN A 40 -10.13 16.29 4.18
C GLN A 40 -10.39 17.11 5.45
N LEU A 41 -10.32 16.48 6.62
CA LEU A 41 -10.55 17.14 7.91
C LEU A 41 -9.58 18.31 8.18
N MET A 42 -8.31 18.17 7.80
CA MET A 42 -7.31 19.21 7.98
C MET A 42 -7.54 20.38 7.01
N THR A 43 -7.84 20.09 5.75
CA THR A 43 -8.11 21.12 4.73
C THR A 43 -9.39 21.91 4.98
N ASP A 44 -10.32 21.37 5.78
CA ASP A 44 -11.53 22.10 6.18
C ASP A 44 -11.26 23.10 7.33
N THR A 45 -10.08 23.01 7.99
CA THR A 45 -9.70 23.87 9.13
C THR A 45 -8.62 24.89 8.77
N LEU A 46 -7.68 24.52 7.91
CA LEU A 46 -6.53 25.35 7.55
C LEU A 46 -6.75 25.98 6.17
N GLU A 47 -6.76 27.31 6.12
CA GLU A 47 -6.74 28.09 4.87
C GLU A 47 -5.31 28.57 4.58
N VAL A 48 -4.58 27.77 3.81
CA VAL A 48 -3.21 28.01 3.36
C VAL A 48 -3.11 28.24 1.85
N GLY A 49 -4.22 28.09 1.10
CA GLY A 49 -4.33 28.36 -0.32
C GLY A 49 -3.97 27.18 -1.25
N PHE A 50 -3.80 25.98 -0.69
CA PHE A 50 -3.40 24.76 -1.41
C PHE A 50 -4.31 23.55 -1.11
N GLU A 51 -5.51 23.79 -0.59
CA GLU A 51 -6.42 22.76 -0.08
C GLU A 51 -6.82 21.79 -1.18
N THR A 52 -7.08 22.32 -2.38
CA THR A 52 -7.55 21.54 -3.54
C THR A 52 -6.44 20.61 -4.04
N GLU A 53 -5.22 21.11 -4.14
CA GLU A 53 -4.04 20.38 -4.59
C GLU A 53 -3.68 19.25 -3.63
N VAL A 54 -3.68 19.54 -2.32
CA VAL A 54 -3.38 18.54 -1.28
C VAL A 54 -4.49 17.47 -1.23
N ARG A 55 -5.76 17.87 -1.39
CA ARG A 55 -6.89 16.93 -1.47
C ARG A 55 -6.75 16.02 -2.70
N LEU A 56 -6.44 16.58 -3.87
CA LEU A 56 -6.20 15.80 -5.09
C LEU A 56 -5.02 14.83 -4.92
N LEU A 57 -3.91 15.30 -4.36
CA LEU A 57 -2.72 14.48 -4.14
C LEU A 57 -3.02 13.28 -3.22
N SER A 58 -3.87 13.45 -2.20
CA SER A 58 -4.27 12.36 -1.32
C SER A 58 -5.05 11.26 -2.06
N PHE A 59 -5.95 11.63 -2.97
CA PHE A 59 -6.68 10.67 -3.80
C PHE A 59 -5.76 9.97 -4.80
N ILE A 60 -4.83 10.70 -5.42
CA ILE A 60 -3.83 10.12 -6.33
C ILE A 60 -2.95 9.12 -5.57
N HIS A 61 -2.52 9.46 -4.35
CA HIS A 61 -1.73 8.57 -3.51
C HIS A 61 -2.48 7.28 -3.16
N LEU A 62 -3.77 7.37 -2.83
CA LEU A 62 -4.62 6.20 -2.61
C LEU A 62 -4.73 5.33 -3.86
N LEU A 63 -5.00 5.93 -5.02
CA LEU A 63 -5.09 5.20 -6.29
C LEU A 63 -3.77 4.49 -6.61
N PHE A 64 -2.64 5.16 -6.39
CA PHE A 64 -1.31 4.60 -6.58
C PHE A 64 -1.04 3.44 -5.63
N ALA A 65 -1.42 3.54 -4.36
CA ALA A 65 -1.29 2.43 -3.39
C ALA A 65 -2.11 1.20 -3.83
N ILE A 66 -3.35 1.40 -4.32
CA ILE A 66 -4.17 0.33 -4.88
C ILE A 66 -3.51 -0.30 -6.11
N ALA A 67 -2.97 0.51 -7.01
CA ALA A 67 -2.26 0.02 -8.18
C ALA A 67 -1.05 -0.84 -7.77
N VAL A 68 -0.24 -0.37 -6.81
CA VAL A 68 0.91 -1.14 -6.28
C VAL A 68 0.47 -2.46 -5.67
N LEU A 69 -0.66 -2.52 -4.95
CA LEU A 69 -1.22 -3.77 -4.44
C LEU A 69 -1.57 -4.75 -5.57
N ILE A 70 -2.24 -4.27 -6.62
CA ILE A 70 -2.57 -5.09 -7.79
C ILE A 70 -1.31 -5.62 -8.46
N PHE A 71 -0.30 -4.76 -8.66
CA PHE A 71 0.99 -5.16 -9.21
C PHE A 71 1.70 -6.20 -8.33
N ALA A 72 1.66 -6.05 -7.00
CA ALA A 72 2.26 -7.01 -6.07
C ALA A 72 1.60 -8.39 -6.15
N ILE A 73 0.30 -8.48 -6.43
CA ILE A 73 -0.39 -9.76 -6.60
C ILE A 73 0.03 -10.47 -7.90
N ILE A 74 0.15 -9.69 -8.99
CA ILE A 74 0.42 -10.19 -10.35
C ILE A 74 1.90 -10.54 -10.55
N VAL A 75 2.81 -9.70 -10.05
CA VAL A 75 4.25 -9.75 -10.39
C VAL A 75 5.10 -10.47 -9.35
N LEU A 76 4.85 -10.22 -8.06
CA LEU A 76 5.61 -10.83 -6.95
C LEU A 76 5.25 -12.30 -6.79
#